data_AF-A0A529N958-F1
#
_entry.id   AF-A0A529N958-F1
#
_cell.length_a   1.000
_cell.length_b   1.000
_cell.length_c   1.000
_cell.angle_alpha   90.00
_cell.angle_beta   90.00
_cell.angle_gamma   90.00
#
_symmetry.space_group_name_H-M   'P 1'
#
loop_
_entity.id
_entity.type
_entity.pdbx_description
1 polymer ?
#
loop_
_entity_poly.entity_id
_entity_poly.type
_entity_poly.pdbx_seq_one_letter_code
_entity_poly.pdbx_strand_id
1 'polypeptide(L)'
;LKPALKRKNVTLVKGFARRVVIENQRATGVEIEANKQIQVVKARREVIVAASSINSPKILMLSGIGPGAHLQENGIAVVADRPGVGRNLQDHMELYIQQESTKPITLNSVLNPFSKALIGAQWLFFRTGLGATNHFEAAAFVRSQAGVDYPDI
;
A
#
# COMPACT_ATOMS: atom_id res chain seq x y z
N LEU A 1 5.59 -9.93 8.95
CA LEU A 1 6.22 -9.43 10.21
C LEU A 1 6.34 -10.47 11.32
N LYS A 2 5.37 -11.39 11.56
CA LYS A 2 5.38 -12.33 12.70
C LYS A 2 6.73 -13.05 12.96
N PRO A 3 7.48 -13.56 11.96
CA PRO A 3 8.79 -14.16 12.21
C PRO A 3 9.85 -13.16 12.66
N ALA A 4 9.89 -11.96 12.07
CA ALA A 4 10.87 -10.92 12.41
C ALA A 4 10.68 -10.37 13.83
N LEU A 5 9.43 -10.29 14.30
CA LEU A 5 9.09 -9.84 15.66
C LEU A 5 9.55 -10.80 16.77
N LYS A 6 9.99 -12.02 16.43
CA LYS A 6 10.61 -12.92 17.41
C LYS A 6 12.02 -12.47 17.83
N ARG A 7 12.66 -11.58 17.05
CA ARG A 7 14.00 -11.07 17.33
C ARG A 7 13.93 -9.94 18.36
N LYS A 8 14.82 -9.94 19.36
CA LYS A 8 14.85 -8.94 20.45
C LYS A 8 15.15 -7.51 19.98
N ASN A 9 15.71 -7.34 18.78
CA ASN A 9 16.10 -6.05 18.21
C ASN A 9 15.05 -5.43 17.27
N VAL A 10 13.82 -5.97 17.25
CA VAL A 10 12.73 -5.44 16.43
C VAL A 10 11.57 -5.05 17.34
N THR A 11 11.11 -3.80 17.21
CA THR A 11 9.94 -3.30 17.93
C THR A 11 8.88 -2.86 16.93
N LEU A 12 7.64 -3.30 17.14
CA LEU A 12 6.49 -2.81 16.37
C LEU A 12 5.76 -1.75 17.17
N VAL A 13 5.58 -0.58 16.57
CA VAL A 13 4.74 0.49 17.10
C VAL A 13 3.57 0.66 16.15
N LYS A 14 2.34 0.65 16.68
CA LYS A 14 1.13 0.96 15.91
C LYS A 14 0.77 2.43 16.14
N GLY A 15 0.66 3.20 15.08
CA GLY A 15 0.31 4.61 15.13
C GLY A 15 0.23 5.22 13.74
N PHE A 16 -0.32 6.42 13.66
CA PHE A 16 -0.38 7.20 12.44
C PHE A 16 0.88 8.06 12.32
N ALA A 17 1.71 7.82 11.30
CA ALA A 17 2.90 8.64 11.06
C ALA A 17 2.49 9.99 10.49
N ARG A 18 2.88 11.08 11.18
CA ARG A 18 2.48 12.45 10.84
C ARG A 18 3.52 13.12 9.96
N ARG A 19 4.79 13.07 10.36
CA ARG A 19 5.95 13.63 9.64
C ARG A 19 7.26 13.03 10.14
N VAL A 20 8.30 13.14 9.33
CA VAL A 20 9.69 12.94 9.73
C VAL A 20 10.16 14.19 10.46
N VAL A 21 10.84 14.00 11.59
CA VAL A 21 11.48 15.09 12.33
C VAL A 21 12.85 15.34 11.73
N ILE A 22 13.09 16.57 11.26
CA ILE A 22 14.37 17.01 10.68
C ILE A 22 14.98 18.06 11.60
N GLU A 23 16.23 17.86 12.00
CA GLU A 23 17.03 18.81 12.79
C GLU A 23 18.39 18.96 12.12
N ASN A 24 18.87 20.19 11.89
CA ASN A 24 20.16 20.46 11.26
C ASN A 24 20.38 19.67 9.95
N GLN A 25 19.36 19.64 9.09
CA GLN A 25 19.34 18.89 7.82
C GLN A 25 19.45 17.35 7.96
N ARG A 26 19.26 16.80 9.16
CA ARG A 26 19.27 15.35 9.41
C ARG A 26 17.92 14.85 9.89
N ALA A 27 17.45 13.73 9.36
CA ALA A 27 16.30 13.01 9.91
C ALA A 27 16.64 12.40 11.28
N THR A 28 15.92 12.80 12.32
CA THR A 28 16.19 12.42 13.72
C THR A 28 15.13 11.50 14.32
N GLY A 29 14.00 11.34 13.64
CA GLY A 29 12.91 10.47 14.09
C GLY A 29 11.64 10.66 13.27
N VAL A 30 10.56 10.07 13.76
CA VAL A 30 9.22 10.19 13.18
C VAL A 30 8.25 10.62 14.28
N GLU A 31 7.49 11.68 14.01
CA GLU A 31 6.35 12.06 14.84
C GLU A 31 5.17 11.15 14.49
N ILE A 32 4.62 10.48 15.49
CA ILE A 32 3.49 9.58 15.34
C ILE A 32 2.37 9.97 16.30
N GLU A 33 1.14 9.68 15.90
CA GLU A 33 -0.01 9.65 16.78
C GLU A 33 -0.33 8.21 17.16
N ALA A 34 -0.20 7.88 18.44
CA ALA A 34 -0.50 6.56 18.97
C ALA A 34 -1.29 6.72 20.27
N ASN A 35 -2.36 5.94 20.45
CA ASN A 35 -3.23 6.03 21.64
C ASN A 35 -3.74 7.46 21.93
N LYS A 36 -4.09 8.22 20.87
CA LYS A 36 -4.53 9.62 20.95
C LYS A 36 -3.46 10.59 21.51
N GLN A 37 -2.20 10.18 21.55
CA GLN A 37 -1.08 11.01 21.98
C GLN A 37 -0.09 11.17 20.83
N ILE A 38 0.45 12.39 20.70
CA ILE A 38 1.53 12.68 19.77
C ILE A 38 2.85 12.41 20.48
N GLN A 39 3.69 11.59 19.86
CA GLN A 39 5.03 11.27 20.37
C GLN A 39 6.04 11.15 19.23
N VAL A 40 7.33 11.30 19.56
CA VAL A 40 8.42 11.16 18.59
C VAL A 40 9.17 9.86 18.83
N VAL A 41 9.22 9.00 17.81
CA VAL A 41 10.11 7.83 17.80
C VAL A 41 11.45 8.26 17.23
N LYS A 42 12.48 8.34 18.08
CA LYS A 42 13.82 8.81 17.69
C LYS A 42 14.61 7.74 16.94
N ALA A 43 15.40 8.17 15.97
CA ALA A 43 16.33 7.34 15.21
C ALA A 43 17.77 7.81 15.40
N ARG A 44 18.66 6.88 15.76
CA ARG A 44 20.10 7.16 15.94
C ARG A 44 20.88 7.23 14.64
N ARG A 45 20.42 6.56 13.59
CA ARG A 45 21.12 6.44 12.31
C ARG A 45 20.27 6.98 11.18
N GLU A 46 19.18 6.29 10.87
CA GLU A 46 18.37 6.56 9.68
C GLU A 46 16.88 6.44 9.97
N VAL A 47 16.11 7.16 9.16
CA VAL A 47 14.65 7.01 9.05
C VAL A 47 14.36 6.54 7.63
N ILE A 48 13.69 5.39 7.50
CA ILE A 48 13.32 4.82 6.20
C ILE A 48 11.83 5.06 5.99
N VAL A 49 11.47 5.79 4.94
CA VAL A 49 10.07 6.02 4.55
C VAL A 49 9.65 4.90 3.59
N ALA A 50 8.77 4.01 4.07
CA ALA A 50 8.21 2.91 3.29
C ALA A 50 6.67 2.96 3.34
N ALA A 51 6.09 4.08 2.93
CA ALA A 51 4.68 4.41 3.10
C ALA A 51 3.89 4.38 1.78
N SER A 52 4.25 3.50 0.84
CA SER A 52 3.66 3.38 -0.52
C SER A 52 3.92 4.58 -1.45
N SER A 53 3.54 4.44 -2.73
CA SER A 53 3.64 5.49 -3.76
C SER A 53 2.79 6.74 -3.45
N ILE A 54 1.76 6.61 -2.61
CA ILE A 54 0.85 7.71 -2.25
C ILE A 54 1.29 8.39 -0.95
N ASN A 55 1.51 7.63 0.13
CA ASN A 55 1.79 8.28 1.43
C ASN A 55 3.26 8.64 1.63
N SER A 56 4.21 8.02 0.91
CA SER A 56 5.62 8.42 0.99
C SER A 56 5.86 9.86 0.53
N PRO A 57 5.40 10.31 -0.66
CA PRO A 57 5.56 11.71 -1.04
C PRO A 57 4.77 12.64 -0.11
N LYS A 58 3.58 12.24 0.35
CA LYS A 58 2.80 13.01 1.32
C LYS A 58 3.57 13.25 2.63
N ILE A 59 4.14 12.21 3.24
CA ILE A 59 4.87 12.38 4.51
C ILE A 59 6.15 13.19 4.32
N LEU A 60 6.84 13.06 3.17
CA LEU A 60 7.97 13.92 2.84
C LEU A 60 7.55 15.40 2.75
N MET A 61 6.45 15.70 2.06
CA MET A 61 5.93 17.06 1.97
C MET A 61 5.51 17.62 3.34
N LEU A 62 4.80 16.83 4.15
CA LEU A 62 4.48 17.19 5.55
C LEU A 62 5.71 17.38 6.45
N SER A 63 6.87 16.88 6.01
CA SER A 63 8.17 17.06 6.68
C SER A 63 8.99 18.23 6.11
N GLY A 64 8.42 19.01 5.19
CA GLY A 64 9.09 20.13 4.53
C GLY A 64 9.97 19.75 3.34
N ILE A 65 9.83 18.54 2.79
CA ILE A 65 10.61 18.03 1.65
C ILE A 65 9.68 17.83 0.45
N GLY A 66 9.76 18.72 -0.54
CA GLY A 66 8.86 18.70 -1.70
C GLY A 66 8.89 20.01 -2.50
N PRO A 67 7.95 20.22 -3.43
CA PRO A 67 7.92 21.45 -4.24
C PRO A 67 7.74 22.69 -3.37
N GLY A 68 8.75 23.56 -3.30
CA GLY A 68 8.85 24.64 -2.30
C GLY A 68 7.63 25.57 -2.26
N ALA A 69 7.14 26.03 -3.42
CA ALA A 69 5.96 26.88 -3.50
C ALA A 69 4.70 26.19 -2.96
N HIS A 70 4.48 24.92 -3.33
CA HIS A 70 3.34 24.14 -2.85
C HIS A 70 3.39 23.92 -1.33
N LEU A 71 4.59 23.71 -0.76
CA LEU A 71 4.77 23.61 0.68
C LEU A 71 4.39 24.92 1.38
N GLN A 72 4.87 26.06 0.86
CA GLN A 72 4.57 27.39 1.40
C GLN A 72 3.07 27.73 1.32
N GLU A 73 2.40 27.41 0.20
CA GLU A 73 0.94 27.55 0.04
C GLU A 73 0.16 26.81 1.12
N ASN A 74 0.69 25.70 1.63
CA ASN A 74 0.09 24.88 2.68
C ASN A 74 0.61 25.22 4.09
N GLY A 75 1.34 26.32 4.26
CA GLY A 75 1.87 26.74 5.56
C GLY A 75 2.98 25.83 6.12
N ILE A 76 3.66 25.08 5.26
CA ILE A 76 4.74 24.16 5.64
C ILE A 76 6.09 24.82 5.37
N ALA A 77 6.95 24.88 6.38
CA ALA A 77 8.32 25.36 6.23
C ALA A 77 9.12 24.45 5.27
N VAL A 78 9.83 25.06 4.32
CA VAL A 78 10.65 24.34 3.35
C VAL A 78 11.98 23.94 3.98
N VAL A 79 12.17 22.64 4.17
CA VAL A 79 13.46 22.05 4.58
C VAL A 79 14.33 21.78 3.35
N ALA A 80 13.72 21.25 2.28
CA ALA A 80 14.40 21.02 1.02
C ALA A 80 13.42 21.13 -0.15
N ASP A 81 13.70 22.05 -1.08
CA ASP A 81 12.91 22.18 -2.31
C ASP A 81 13.25 21.02 -3.27
N ARG A 82 12.28 20.12 -3.44
CA ARG A 82 12.37 18.90 -4.23
C ARG A 82 11.13 18.77 -5.11
N PRO A 83 11.10 19.43 -6.28
CA PRO A 83 9.91 19.50 -7.13
C PRO A 83 9.42 18.15 -7.67
N GLY A 84 10.29 17.12 -7.69
CA GLY A 84 9.93 15.75 -8.09
C GLY A 84 9.13 14.97 -7.05
N VAL A 85 9.09 15.38 -5.78
CA VAL A 85 8.32 14.68 -4.75
C VAL A 85 6.83 14.75 -5.06
N GLY A 86 6.18 13.59 -5.15
CA GLY A 86 4.75 13.49 -5.50
C GLY A 86 4.45 13.62 -6.99
N ARG A 87 5.48 13.69 -7.85
CA ARG A 87 5.35 13.69 -9.32
C ARG A 87 5.65 12.31 -9.89
N ASN A 88 5.45 12.17 -11.20
CA ASN A 88 5.67 10.92 -11.94
C ASN A 88 4.92 9.72 -11.35
N LEU A 89 3.68 9.94 -10.90
CA LEU A 89 2.79 8.85 -10.54
C LEU A 89 2.40 8.09 -11.81
N GLN A 90 2.65 6.80 -11.82
CA GLN A 90 2.26 5.89 -12.89
C GLN A 90 1.43 4.78 -12.26
N ASP A 91 0.43 4.33 -12.98
CA ASP A 91 -0.46 3.25 -12.56
C ASP A 91 -0.91 2.46 -13.79
N HIS A 92 -1.41 1.25 -13.57
CA HIS A 92 -2.02 0.44 -14.62
C HIS A 92 -3.54 0.68 -14.58
N MET A 93 -4.08 1.28 -15.64
CA MET A 93 -5.51 1.47 -15.75
C MET A 93 -6.20 0.12 -15.98
N GLU A 94 -7.24 -0.17 -15.19
CA GLU A 94 -7.98 -1.41 -15.28
C GLU A 94 -9.42 -1.17 -15.75
N LEU A 95 -9.92 -2.05 -16.62
CA LEU A 95 -11.32 -2.09 -17.05
C LEU A 95 -11.92 -3.45 -16.72
N TYR A 96 -13.07 -3.45 -16.03
CA TYR A 96 -13.81 -4.66 -15.72
C TYR A 96 -14.86 -4.95 -16.79
N ILE A 97 -14.70 -6.06 -17.51
CA ILE A 97 -15.70 -6.58 -18.45
C ILE A 97 -16.30 -7.85 -17.85
N GLN A 98 -17.61 -7.82 -17.61
CA GLN A 98 -18.35 -8.96 -17.06
C GLN A 98 -19.15 -9.65 -18.16
N GLN A 99 -19.19 -10.99 -18.15
CA GLN A 99 -19.92 -11.82 -19.09
C GLN A 99 -20.68 -12.91 -18.33
N GLU A 100 -21.88 -13.24 -18.78
CA GLU A 100 -22.67 -14.31 -18.18
C GLU A 100 -22.09 -15.68 -18.58
N SER A 101 -21.88 -16.53 -17.58
CA SER A 101 -21.48 -17.92 -17.83
C SER A 101 -22.70 -18.76 -18.19
N THR A 102 -22.66 -19.40 -19.35
CA THR A 102 -23.70 -20.36 -19.79
C THR A 102 -23.72 -21.65 -18.96
N LYS A 103 -22.72 -21.84 -18.08
CA LYS A 103 -22.62 -23.00 -17.17
C LYS A 103 -22.63 -22.54 -15.70
N PRO A 104 -23.21 -23.30 -14.77
CA PRO A 104 -23.31 -22.94 -13.35
C PRO A 104 -21.99 -23.16 -12.57
N ILE A 105 -20.85 -22.89 -13.20
CA ILE A 105 -19.51 -23.15 -12.66
C ILE A 105 -18.89 -21.94 -11.92
N THR A 106 -19.50 -20.76 -12.07
CA THR A 106 -19.02 -19.53 -11.41
C THR A 106 -19.30 -19.54 -9.92
N LEU A 107 -18.60 -18.71 -9.17
CA LEU A 107 -18.86 -18.53 -7.74
C LEU A 107 -20.32 -18.10 -7.43
N ASN A 108 -21.00 -17.44 -8.39
CA ASN A 108 -22.37 -16.95 -8.21
C ASN A 108 -23.35 -18.06 -7.74
N SER A 109 -23.17 -19.30 -8.19
CA SER A 109 -24.03 -20.43 -7.82
C SER A 109 -23.91 -20.85 -6.35
N VAL A 110 -22.86 -20.42 -5.65
CA VAL A 110 -22.54 -20.81 -4.26
C VAL A 110 -22.44 -19.61 -3.31
N LEU A 111 -23.02 -18.45 -3.68
CA LEU A 111 -23.00 -17.25 -2.83
C LEU A 111 -24.10 -17.20 -1.76
N ASN A 112 -25.01 -18.17 -1.71
CA ASN A 112 -26.03 -18.24 -0.68
C ASN A 112 -25.39 -18.48 0.72
N PRO A 113 -26.07 -18.06 1.82
CA PRO A 113 -25.50 -18.15 3.17
C PRO A 113 -25.05 -19.55 3.59
N PHE A 114 -25.80 -20.60 3.19
CA PHE A 114 -25.49 -21.98 3.54
C PHE A 114 -24.21 -22.46 2.86
N SER A 115 -24.08 -22.26 1.55
CA SER A 115 -22.86 -22.58 0.80
C SER A 115 -21.65 -21.83 1.34
N LYS A 116 -21.80 -20.53 1.67
CA LYS A 116 -20.72 -19.75 2.30
C LYS A 116 -20.30 -20.32 3.66
N ALA A 117 -21.25 -20.80 4.47
CA ALA A 117 -20.93 -21.44 5.75
C ALA A 117 -20.15 -22.73 5.55
N LEU A 118 -20.53 -23.57 4.59
CA LEU A 118 -19.80 -24.80 4.25
C LEU A 118 -18.39 -24.51 3.70
N ILE A 119 -18.25 -23.53 2.80
CA ILE A 119 -16.95 -23.09 2.28
C ILE A 119 -16.06 -22.59 3.42
N GLY A 120 -16.62 -21.78 4.33
CA GLY A 120 -15.93 -21.29 5.51
C GLY A 120 -15.48 -22.43 6.44
N ALA A 121 -16.34 -23.42 6.69
CA ALA A 121 -16.00 -24.59 7.48
C ALA A 121 -14.90 -25.42 6.83
N GLN A 122 -14.99 -25.71 5.53
CA GLN A 122 -13.96 -26.43 4.79
C GLN A 122 -12.61 -25.73 4.89
N TRP A 123 -12.57 -24.41 4.68
CA TRP A 123 -11.35 -23.64 4.81
C TRP A 123 -10.83 -23.61 6.25
N LEU A 124 -11.70 -23.48 7.25
CA LEU A 124 -11.30 -23.42 8.66
C LEU A 124 -10.61 -24.70 9.11
N PHE A 125 -11.18 -25.86 8.76
CA PHE A 125 -10.70 -27.16 9.23
C PHE A 125 -9.62 -27.77 8.33
N PHE A 126 -9.69 -27.54 7.02
CA PHE A 126 -8.82 -28.23 6.06
C PHE A 126 -7.95 -27.28 5.23
N ARG A 127 -8.20 -25.96 5.27
CA ARG A 127 -7.46 -24.95 4.48
C ARG A 127 -7.54 -25.20 2.96
N THR A 128 -8.63 -25.81 2.50
CA THR A 128 -8.86 -26.16 1.09
C THR A 128 -10.18 -25.56 0.58
N GLY A 129 -10.46 -25.77 -0.71
CA GLY A 129 -11.72 -25.39 -1.36
C GLY A 129 -11.77 -23.93 -1.81
N LEU A 130 -12.98 -23.46 -2.12
CA LEU A 130 -13.22 -22.11 -2.67
C LEU A 130 -12.78 -20.97 -1.74
N GLY A 131 -12.67 -21.22 -0.43
CA GLY A 131 -12.13 -20.24 0.52
C GLY A 131 -10.61 -20.06 0.44
N ALA A 132 -9.90 -20.89 -0.32
CA ALA A 132 -8.45 -20.87 -0.45
C ALA A 132 -7.94 -20.33 -1.81
N THR A 133 -8.83 -19.99 -2.75
CA THR A 133 -8.46 -19.39 -4.05
C THR A 133 -8.63 -17.87 -4.05
N ASN A 134 -7.83 -17.16 -4.86
CA ASN A 134 -8.03 -15.75 -5.17
C ASN A 134 -9.00 -15.53 -6.35
N HIS A 135 -9.38 -16.59 -7.06
CA HIS A 135 -10.27 -16.60 -8.23
C HIS A 135 -9.70 -15.95 -9.51
N PHE A 136 -8.36 -15.88 -9.62
CA PHE A 136 -7.66 -15.43 -10.83
C PHE A 136 -6.81 -16.59 -11.37
N GLU A 137 -7.45 -17.53 -12.07
CA GLU A 137 -6.82 -18.78 -12.53
C GLU A 137 -6.04 -18.63 -13.84
N ALA A 138 -6.33 -17.59 -14.64
CA ALA A 138 -5.69 -17.33 -15.91
C ALA A 138 -5.35 -15.85 -16.08
N ALA A 139 -4.25 -15.57 -16.77
CA ALA A 139 -3.83 -14.25 -17.16
C ALA A 139 -3.25 -14.31 -18.59
N ALA A 140 -3.44 -13.25 -19.35
CA ALA A 140 -2.83 -13.07 -20.66
C ALA A 140 -2.07 -11.75 -20.68
N PHE A 141 -1.00 -11.70 -21.46
CA PHE A 141 -0.25 -10.48 -21.75
C PHE A 141 -0.27 -10.32 -23.26
N VAL A 142 -1.05 -9.36 -23.75
CA VAL A 142 -1.39 -9.25 -25.16
C VAL A 142 -0.84 -7.93 -25.71
N ARG A 143 -0.45 -7.97 -26.98
CA ARG A 143 -0.12 -6.77 -27.74
C ARG A 143 -1.35 -6.38 -28.54
N SER A 144 -1.69 -5.10 -28.51
CA SER A 144 -2.81 -4.53 -29.26
C SER A 144 -2.71 -4.79 -30.76
N GLN A 145 -1.49 -4.86 -31.30
CA GLN A 145 -1.21 -5.17 -32.71
C GLN A 145 0.22 -5.71 -32.95
N ALA A 146 0.46 -6.20 -34.16
CA ALA A 146 1.80 -6.58 -34.61
C ALA A 146 2.76 -5.36 -34.63
N GLY A 147 4.01 -5.58 -34.24
CA GLY A 147 5.04 -4.53 -34.20
C GLY A 147 5.11 -3.73 -32.89
N VAL A 148 4.21 -3.95 -31.92
CA VAL A 148 4.37 -3.40 -30.56
C VAL A 148 5.43 -4.22 -29.80
N ASP A 149 6.36 -3.55 -29.13
CA ASP A 149 7.52 -4.21 -28.49
C ASP A 149 7.17 -4.93 -27.18
N TYR A 150 6.16 -4.46 -26.45
CA TYR A 150 5.75 -5.01 -25.15
C TYR A 150 4.22 -5.13 -25.02
N PRO A 151 3.69 -6.01 -24.15
CA PRO A 151 2.26 -6.12 -23.90
C PRO A 151 1.67 -4.82 -23.37
N ASP A 152 0.64 -4.32 -24.05
CA ASP A 152 -0.10 -3.09 -23.75
C ASP A 152 -1.59 -3.35 -23.48
N ILE A 153 -2.00 -4.62 -23.44
CA ILE A 153 -3.32 -5.12 -23.07
C ILE A 153 -3.19 -6.29 -22.09
#